data_AF-A0AAW2K828-F1
#
_entry.id   AF-A0AAW2K828-F1
#
_cell.length_a   1.000
_cell.length_b   1.000
_cell.length_c   1.000
_cell.angle_alpha   90.00
_cell.angle_beta   90.00
_cell.angle_gamma   90.00
#
_symmetry.space_group_name_H-M   'P 1'
#
loop_
_entity.id
_entity.type
_entity.pdbx_description
1 polymer ?
#
loop_
_entity_poly.entity_id
_entity_poly.type
_entity_poly.pdbx_seq_one_letter_code
_entity_poly.pdbx_strand_id
1 'polypeptide(L)' 'MSDINSDKWLEAMKFEMDSMGSNQVWTLADPPKGVRPIACKWVYKLKLQADGKVITFKAKLVAKG' A
#
# COMPACT_ATOMS: atom_id res chain seq x y z
N MET A 1 -0.87 2.15 -21.47
CA MET A 1 -1.17 0.85 -20.84
C MET A 1 -1.93 1.11 -19.56
N SER A 2 -3.24 1.27 -19.64
CA SER A 2 -4.14 1.25 -18.48
C SER A 2 -4.42 -0.23 -18.16
N ASP A 3 -3.81 -0.73 -17.09
CA ASP A 3 -4.11 -2.07 -16.57
C ASP A 3 -5.60 -2.10 -16.18
N ILE A 4 -6.36 -3.09 -16.67
CA ILE A 4 -7.80 -3.22 -16.39
C ILE A 4 -8.11 -3.38 -14.90
N ASN A 5 -7.09 -3.70 -14.08
CA ASN A 5 -7.23 -3.80 -12.63
C ASN A 5 -6.73 -2.56 -11.88
N SER A 6 -6.41 -1.45 -12.56
CA SER A 6 -5.92 -0.21 -11.94
C SER A 6 -6.80 0.26 -10.78
N ASP A 7 -8.13 0.19 -10.97
CA ASP A 7 -9.09 0.66 -9.98
C ASP A 7 -9.08 -0.22 -8.72
N LYS A 8 -8.91 -1.54 -8.89
CA LYS A 8 -8.82 -2.48 -7.78
C LYS A 8 -7.53 -2.29 -6.98
N TRP A 9 -6.43 -1.97 -7.66
CA TRP A 9 -5.18 -1.62 -6.97
C TRP A 9 -5.30 -0.29 -6.21
N LEU A 10 -5.96 0.71 -6.79
CA LEU A 10 -6.21 1.99 -6.13
C LEU A 10 -7.10 1.83 -4.89
N GLU A 11 -8.16 1.01 -4.98
CA GLU A 11 -9.01 0.67 -3.84
C GLU A 11 -8.23 -0.01 -2.73
N ALA A 12 -7.39 -0.99 -3.06
CA ALA A 12 -6.52 -1.66 -2.09
C ALA A 12 -5.53 -0.70 -1.41
N MET A 13 -5.01 0.30 -2.14
CA MET A 13 -4.14 1.34 -1.57
C MET A 13 -4.90 2.23 -0.58
N LYS A 14 -6.11 2.67 -0.93
CA LYS A 14 -6.96 3.47 -0.03
C LYS A 14 -7.29 2.71 1.25
N PHE A 15 -7.67 1.44 1.11
CA PHE A 15 -7.95 0.59 2.26
C PHE A 15 -6.76 0.49 3.23
N GLU A 16 -5.53 0.32 2.72
CA GLU A 16 -4.33 0.30 3.56
C GLU A 16 -4.09 1.65 4.26
N MET A 17 -4.25 2.78 3.55
CA MET A 17 -4.11 4.12 4.12
C MET A 17 -5.14 4.37 5.24
N ASP A 18 -6.40 4.02 5.00
CA ASP A 18 -7.48 4.17 5.97
C ASP A 18 -7.30 3.25 7.18
N SER A 19 -6.77 2.04 6.97
CA SER A 19 -6.44 1.11 8.05
C SER A 19 -5.29 1.65 8.91
N MET A 20 -4.26 2.24 8.31
CA MET A 20 -3.17 2.87 9.07
C MET A 20 -3.66 4.05 9.90
N GLY A 21 -4.56 4.87 9.34
CA GLY A 21 -5.20 5.97 10.06
C GLY A 21 -6.08 5.48 11.22
N SER A 22 -6.92 4.48 10.97
CA SER A 22 -7.85 3.92 11.97
C SER A 22 -7.13 3.23 13.12
N ASN A 23 -6.04 2.52 12.82
CA ASN A 23 -5.23 1.84 13.85
C ASN A 23 -4.24 2.78 14.56
N GLN A 24 -4.19 4.07 14.19
CA GLN A 24 -3.28 5.08 14.76
C GLN A 24 -1.80 4.64 14.76
N VAL A 25 -1.42 3.81 13.79
CA VAL A 25 -0.07 3.22 13.73
C VAL A 25 0.97 4.19 13.18
N TRP A 26 0.54 5.28 12.53
CA TRP A 26 1.42 6.28 11.92
C TRP A 26 0.94 7.69 12.27
N THR A 27 1.89 8.60 12.45
CA THR A 27 1.64 10.05 12.56
C THR A 27 2.53 10.74 11.54
N LEU A 28 1.98 11.70 10.82
CA LEU A 28 2.76 12.53 9.90
C LEU A 28 3.63 13.47 10.74
N ALA A 29 4.94 13.42 10.53
CA ALA A 29 5.91 14.25 11.25
C ALA A 29 6.89 14.88 10.26
N ASP A 30 7.31 16.11 10.57
CA ASP A 30 8.36 16.77 9.82
C ASP A 30 9.70 16.07 10.04
N PRO A 31 10.53 15.93 8.99
CA PRO A 31 11.83 15.34 9.14
C PRO A 31 12.75 16.24 9.98
N PRO A 32 13.54 15.67 10.90
CA PRO A 32 14.52 16.44 11.65
C PRO A 32 15.58 17.04 10.72
N LYS A 33 16.11 18.20 11.10
CA LYS A 33 17.10 18.93 10.29
C LYS A 33 18.30 18.04 9.95
N GLY A 34 18.64 17.98 8.67
CA GLY A 34 19.79 17.22 8.16
C GLY A 34 19.52 15.74 7.90
N VAL A 35 18.30 15.23 8.18
CA VAL A 35 17.93 13.85 7.86
C VAL A 35 17.22 13.79 6.50
N ARG A 36 17.64 12.81 5.68
CA ARG A 36 16.90 12.46 4.45
C ARG A 36 15.86 11.39 4.81
N PRO A 37 14.57 11.66 4.65
CA PRO A 37 13.53 10.64 4.83
C PRO A 37 13.78 9.43 3.95
N ILE A 38 13.47 8.24 4.47
CA ILE A 38 13.49 7.02 3.67
C ILE A 38 12.28 7.07 2.72
N ALA A 39 12.53 6.87 1.43
CA ALA A 39 11.44 6.79 0.46
C ALA A 39 10.54 5.58 0.75
N CYS A 40 9.25 5.67 0.47
CA CYS A 40 8.36 4.52 0.52
C CYS A 40 8.07 3.97 -0.88
N LYS A 41 7.67 2.69 -0.97
CA LYS A 41 7.17 2.06 -2.19
C LYS A 41 5.91 1.26 -1.89
N TRP A 42 5.08 1.10 -2.91
CA TRP A 42 3.93 0.20 -2.84
C TRP A 42 4.32 -1.20 -3.29
N VAL A 43 3.90 -2.20 -2.51
CA VAL A 43 4.02 -3.62 -2.85
C VAL A 43 2.63 -4.16 -3.14
N TYR A 44 2.44 -4.62 -4.36
CA TYR A 44 1.18 -5.20 -4.82
C TYR A 44 1.26 -6.71 -4.80
N LYS A 45 0.23 -7.36 -4.26
CA LYS A 45 0.11 -8.82 -4.24
C LYS A 45 -1.33 -9.22 -4.54
N LEU A 46 -1.48 -10.07 -5.55
CA LEU A 46 -2.74 -10.73 -5.85
C LEU A 46 -2.86 -11.97 -4.96
N LYS A 47 -3.95 -12.08 -4.19
CA LYS A 47 -4.30 -13.33 -3.52
C LYS A 47 -5.19 -14.15 -4.44
N LEU A 48 -4.74 -15.35 -4.76
CA LEU A 48 -5.48 -16.32 -5.56
C LEU A 48 -6.02 -17.44 -4.66
N GLN A 49 -7.17 -18.00 -5.03
CA GLN A 49 -7.69 -19.26 -4.50
C GLN A 49 -6.85 -20.42 -5.02
N ALA A 50 -7.04 -21.61 -4.42
CA ALA A 50 -6.43 -22.83 -4.92
C ALA A 50 -6.86 -23.16 -6.36
N ASP A 51 -8.04 -22.69 -6.78
CA ASP A 51 -8.56 -22.82 -8.15
C ASP A 51 -8.03 -21.73 -9.12
N GLY A 52 -7.14 -20.85 -8.66
CA GLY A 52 -6.54 -19.78 -9.46
C GLY A 52 -7.40 -18.52 -9.60
N LYS A 53 -8.60 -18.46 -9.00
CA LYS A 53 -9.43 -17.24 -9.03
C LYS A 53 -8.91 -16.18 -8.07
N VAL A 54 -9.10 -14.91 -8.45
CA VAL A 54 -8.70 -13.78 -7.60
C VAL A 54 -9.61 -13.69 -6.38
N ILE A 55 -9.03 -13.79 -5.18
CA ILE A 55 -9.71 -13.52 -3.91
C ILE A 55 -9.66 -12.04 -3.60
N THR A 56 -8.46 -11.44 -3.66
CA THR A 56 -8.26 -10.07 -3.16
C THR A 56 -7.00 -9.45 -3.76
N PHE A 57 -7.10 -8.16 -4.08
CA PHE A 57 -5.97 -7.30 -4.38
C PHE A 57 -5.42 -6.74 -3.06
N LYS A 58 -4.14 -6.98 -2.78
CA LYS A 58 -3.48 -6.40 -1.61
C LYS A 58 -2.43 -5.39 -2.06
N ALA A 59 -2.51 -4.19 -1.51
CA ALA A 59 -1.46 -3.18 -1.60
C ALA A 59 -0.91 -2.93 -0.20
N LYS A 60 0.41 -2.79 -0.08
CA LYS A 60 1.07 -2.46 1.18
C LYS A 60 2.08 -1.34 0.95
N LEU A 61 2.09 -0.35 1.84
CA LEU A 61 3.11 0.70 1.85
C LEU A 61 4.29 0.23 2.69
N VAL A 62 5.48 0.23 2.10
CA VAL A 62 6.71 -0.22 2.79
C VAL A 62 7.85 0.77 2.58
N ALA A 63 8.79 0.82 3.52
CA ALA A 63 10.03 1.56 3.35
C ALA A 63 10.87 0.97 2.21
N LYS A 64 11.53 1.84 1.46
CA LYS A 64 12.51 1.48 0.42
C LYS A 64 13.86 1.25 1.11
N GLY A 65 14.03 0.02 1.59
CA GLY A 65 15.33 -0.54 2.00
C GLY A 65 16.06 -1.20 0.84
#